data_AF-A0A229RFP3-F1
#
_entry.id   AF-A0A229RFP3-F1
#
_cell.length_a   1.000
_cell.length_b   1.000
_cell.length_c   1.000
_cell.angle_alpha   90.00
_cell.angle_beta   90.00
_cell.angle_gamma   90.00
#
_symmetry.space_group_name_H-M   'P 1'
#
loop_
_entity.id
_entity.type
_entity.pdbx_description
1 polymer ?
#
loop_
_entity_poly.entity_id
_entity_poly.type
_entity_poly.pdbx_seq_one_letter_code
_entity_poly.pdbx_strand_id
1 'polypeptide(L)'
;MYLVAQSTGVYARWSNWLWDGSSWRQYRQGECSISTQNTWGHCNKDFYEDSTNPNAFGGKGSGIRLSLCKSGAGCSTETWTWNDG
;
A
#
# COMPACT_ATOMS: atom_id res chain seq x y z
N MET A 1 14.11 -17.71 -0.81
CA MET A 1 12.82 -17.59 -1.55
C MET A 1 11.72 -17.57 -0.50
N TYR A 2 11.23 -16.39 -0.11
CA TYR A 2 10.14 -16.29 0.87
C TYR A 2 8.81 -16.38 0.13
N LEU A 3 8.07 -17.47 0.36
CA LEU A 3 6.69 -17.62 -0.09
C LEU A 3 5.84 -16.71 0.79
N VAL A 4 5.56 -15.49 0.32
CA VAL A 4 4.50 -14.68 0.90
C VAL A 4 3.20 -15.40 0.56
N ALA A 5 2.51 -15.95 1.57
CA ALA A 5 1.23 -16.62 1.35
C ALA A 5 0.29 -15.64 0.64
N GLN A 6 -0.05 -15.93 -0.62
CA GLN A 6 -1.03 -15.13 -1.34
C GLN A 6 -2.37 -15.28 -0.62
N SER A 7 -2.99 -14.15 -0.28
CA SER A 7 -4.29 -14.23 0.39
C SER A 7 -5.35 -14.86 -0.51
N THR A 8 -6.14 -15.77 0.07
CA THR A 8 -7.25 -16.44 -0.61
C THR A 8 -8.51 -15.60 -0.49
N GLY A 9 -9.23 -15.37 -1.60
CA GLY A 9 -10.47 -14.57 -1.60
C GLY A 9 -10.27 -13.14 -2.12
N VAL A 10 -10.98 -12.18 -1.52
CA VAL A 10 -10.87 -10.75 -1.83
C VAL A 10 -9.92 -10.09 -0.83
N TYR A 11 -8.99 -9.29 -1.34
CA TYR A 11 -7.95 -8.62 -0.56
C TYR A 11 -7.61 -7.27 -1.18
N ALA A 12 -6.94 -6.39 -0.44
CA ALA A 12 -6.36 -5.18 -1.02
C ALA A 12 -4.86 -5.35 -1.19
N ARG A 13 -4.32 -4.96 -2.32
CA ARG A 13 -2.89 -4.65 -2.46
C ARG A 13 -2.68 -3.18 -2.23
N TRP A 14 -1.55 -2.86 -1.62
CA TRP A 14 -1.16 -1.49 -1.41
C TRP A 14 0.34 -1.29 -1.60
N SER A 15 0.70 -0.08 -2.00
CA SER A 15 2.08 0.38 -2.03
C SER A 15 2.16 1.80 -1.47
N ASN A 16 3.08 2.02 -0.55
CA ASN A 16 3.43 3.34 -0.05
C ASN A 16 4.61 3.89 -0.86
N TRP A 17 4.42 5.08 -1.42
CA TRP A 17 5.36 5.82 -2.23
C TRP A 17 5.79 7.07 -1.48
N LEU A 18 7.08 7.36 -1.46
CA LEU A 18 7.63 8.53 -0.80
C LEU A 18 8.29 9.43 -1.85
N TRP A 19 8.15 10.73 -1.68
CA TRP A 19 8.86 11.70 -2.52
C TRP A 19 10.29 11.85 -2.06
N ASP A 20 11.27 11.67 -2.95
CA ASP A 20 12.69 11.79 -2.63
C ASP A 20 13.27 13.21 -2.89
N GLY A 21 12.41 14.16 -3.27
CA GLY A 21 12.81 15.50 -3.71
C GLY A 21 12.75 15.71 -5.22
N SER A 22 12.75 14.63 -6.02
CA SER A 22 12.73 14.68 -7.49
C SER A 22 11.68 13.75 -8.12
N SER A 23 11.36 12.63 -7.48
CA SER A 23 10.43 11.64 -7.98
C SER A 23 9.73 10.88 -6.86
N TRP A 24 8.54 10.33 -7.15
CA TRP A 24 7.87 9.38 -6.26
C TRP A 24 8.55 8.02 -6.38
N ARG A 25 9.03 7.48 -5.26
CA ARG A 25 9.67 6.17 -5.18
C ARG A 25 8.89 5.24 -4.29
N GLN A 26 8.72 3.99 -4.72
CA GLN A 26 8.07 2.98 -3.89
C GLN A 26 8.95 2.67 -2.68
N TYR A 27 8.41 2.85 -1.49
CA TYR A 27 9.08 2.56 -0.23
C TYR A 27 8.69 1.19 0.30
N ARG A 28 7.39 0.92 0.40
CA ARG A 28 6.85 -0.33 0.95
C ARG A 28 5.65 -0.80 0.15
N GLN A 29 5.37 -2.09 0.23
CA GLN A 29 4.16 -2.69 -0.29
C GLN A 29 3.75 -3.87 0.57
N GLY A 30 2.47 -4.21 0.48
CA GLY A 30 1.90 -5.31 1.21
C GLY A 30 0.49 -5.66 0.73
N GLU A 31 -0.16 -6.50 1.52
CA GLU A 31 -1.53 -6.92 1.30
C GLU A 31 -2.32 -6.63 2.57
N CYS A 32 -3.58 -6.27 2.40
CA CYS A 32 -4.56 -6.21 3.47
C CYS A 32 -5.54 -7.35 3.32
N SER A 33 -5.70 -8.15 4.38
CA SER A 33 -6.79 -9.10 4.46
C SER A 33 -8.07 -8.33 4.72
N ILE A 34 -9.11 -8.62 3.93
CA ILE A 34 -10.44 -8.05 4.12
C ILE A 34 -11.30 -9.15 4.75
N SER A 35 -11.81 -8.92 5.95
CA SER A 35 -12.82 -9.82 6.52
C SER A 35 -14.12 -9.62 5.76
N THR A 36 -14.74 -10.68 5.25
CA THR A 36 -16.07 -10.59 4.61
C THR A 36 -17.20 -10.38 5.61
N GLN A 37 -16.92 -10.48 6.91
CA GLN A 37 -17.89 -10.33 8.00
C GLN A 37 -17.86 -8.93 8.64
N ASN A 38 -16.83 -8.12 8.36
CA ASN A 38 -16.67 -6.77 8.90
C ASN A 38 -16.20 -5.82 7.80
N THR A 39 -16.62 -4.56 7.82
CA THR A 39 -16.15 -3.51 6.88
C THR A 39 -14.69 -3.09 7.07
N TRP A 40 -13.92 -3.84 7.87
CA TRP A 40 -12.56 -3.52 8.29
C TRP A 40 -11.58 -4.59 7.80
N GLY A 41 -10.44 -4.14 7.27
CA GLY A 41 -9.32 -4.99 6.87
C GLY A 41 -8.06 -4.70 7.68
N HIS A 42 -7.13 -5.66 7.71
CA HIS A 42 -5.84 -5.50 8.38
C HIS A 42 -4.70 -5.64 7.38
N CYS A 43 -3.73 -4.73 7.41
CA CYS A 43 -2.59 -4.70 6.51
C CYS A 43 -1.33 -5.18 7.22
N ASN A 44 -0.55 -6.02 6.57
CA ASN A 44 0.59 -6.73 7.18
C ASN A 44 1.83 -5.88 7.50
N LYS A 45 1.78 -4.56 7.31
CA LYS A 45 2.83 -3.58 7.66
C LYS A 45 2.19 -2.24 7.96
N ASP A 46 2.98 -1.29 8.48
CA ASP A 46 2.61 0.13 8.50
C ASP A 46 2.25 0.56 7.08
N PHE A 47 0.96 0.66 6.86
CA PHE A 47 0.32 0.86 5.56
C PHE A 47 0.67 2.23 4.98
N TYR A 48 0.88 3.20 5.86
CA TYR A 48 1.15 4.58 5.53
C TYR A 48 2.17 5.17 6.49
N GLU A 49 3.18 5.82 5.93
CA GLU A 49 3.98 6.78 6.66
C GLU A 49 3.30 8.15 6.52
N ASP A 50 2.74 8.69 7.60
CA ASP A 50 1.95 9.93 7.51
C ASP A 50 2.81 11.20 7.43
N SER A 51 4.04 11.14 7.92
CA SER A 51 4.98 12.25 7.95
C SER A 51 6.23 11.82 8.75
N THR A 52 7.35 11.59 8.09
CA THR A 52 8.61 12.04 8.67
C THR A 52 9.18 13.13 7.76
N ASN A 53 9.64 14.22 8.35
CA ASN A 53 10.41 15.25 7.67
C ASN A 53 11.84 15.15 8.23
N PRO A 54 12.80 14.57 7.50
CA PRO A 54 12.62 13.96 6.18
C PRO A 54 11.99 12.56 6.25
N ASN A 55 11.32 12.16 5.17
CA ASN A 55 10.79 10.80 5.04
C ASN A 55 11.96 9.81 4.87
N ALA A 56 11.69 8.50 4.79
CA ALA A 56 12.75 7.50 4.63
C ALA A 56 13.67 7.71 3.41
N PHE A 57 13.28 8.55 2.43
CA PHE A 57 14.10 8.93 1.28
C PHE A 57 14.69 10.34 1.35
N GLY A 58 14.63 11.03 2.49
CA GLY A 58 15.24 12.34 2.63
C GLY A 58 14.35 13.52 2.19
N GLY A 59 13.17 13.24 1.61
CA GLY A 59 12.25 14.25 1.08
C GLY A 59 11.04 14.53 1.97
N LYS A 60 10.01 15.15 1.39
CA LYS A 60 8.71 15.42 2.02
C LYS A 60 7.58 14.93 1.12
N GLY A 61 6.61 14.25 1.71
CA GLY A 61 5.46 13.71 1.00
C GLY A 61 5.39 12.19 1.04
N SER A 62 4.16 11.68 1.09
CA SER A 62 3.84 10.26 1.19
C SER A 62 2.54 9.98 0.44
N GLY A 63 2.52 8.88 -0.30
CA GLY A 63 1.37 8.46 -1.10
C GLY A 63 1.08 6.99 -0.92
N ILE A 64 -0.19 6.63 -1.05
CA ILE A 64 -0.64 5.25 -1.07
C ILE A 64 -1.29 5.00 -2.41
N ARG A 65 -0.95 3.87 -3.02
CA ARG A 65 -1.77 3.25 -4.04
C ARG A 65 -2.48 2.05 -3.47
N LEU A 66 -3.78 1.92 -3.72
CA LEU A 66 -4.57 0.75 -3.37
C LEU A 66 -5.20 0.13 -4.61
N SER A 67 -5.27 -1.19 -4.65
CA SER A 67 -6.13 -1.93 -5.58
C SER A 67 -6.85 -3.06 -4.86
N LEU A 68 -8.10 -3.34 -5.22
CA LEU A 68 -8.80 -4.52 -4.74
C LEU A 68 -8.50 -5.70 -5.66
N CYS A 69 -8.13 -6.82 -5.08
CA CYS A 69 -7.77 -8.04 -5.78
C CYS A 69 -8.70 -9.18 -5.40
N LYS A 70 -8.97 -10.06 -6.36
CA LYS A 70 -9.66 -11.33 -6.14
C LYS A 70 -8.78 -12.45 -6.67
N SER A 71 -8.51 -13.44 -5.82
CA SER A 71 -7.70 -14.60 -6.20
C SER A 71 -8.29 -15.29 -7.44
N GLY A 72 -7.44 -15.55 -8.45
CA GLY A 72 -7.84 -16.11 -9.74
C GLY A 72 -8.48 -15.13 -10.74
N ALA A 73 -8.80 -13.89 -10.35
CA ALA A 73 -9.44 -12.90 -11.23
C ALA A 73 -8.61 -11.61 -11.44
N GLY A 74 -7.53 -11.41 -10.68
CA GLY A 74 -6.65 -10.25 -10.81
C GLY A 74 -7.06 -9.09 -9.89
N CYS A 75 -6.55 -7.89 -10.18
CA CYS A 75 -6.76 -6.68 -9.38
C CYS A 75 -7.46 -5.59 -10.19
N SER A 76 -8.22 -4.75 -9.49
CA SER A 76 -8.78 -3.52 -10.03
C SER A 76 -7.67 -2.54 -10.42
N THR A 77 -8.05 -1.48 -11.14
CA THR A 77 -7.20 -0.29 -11.29
C THR A 77 -6.80 0.23 -9.91
N GLU A 78 -5.56 0.71 -9.82
CA GLU A 78 -5.02 1.33 -8.62
C GLU A 78 -5.64 2.73 -8.43
N THR A 79 -6.13 3.00 -7.22
CA THR A 79 -6.45 4.35 -6.77
C THR A 79 -5.21 4.91 -6.08
N TRP A 80 -4.81 6.12 -6.46
CA TRP A 80 -3.68 6.81 -5.87
C TRP A 80 -4.15 8.01 -5.06
N THR A 81 -3.83 8.00 -3.77
CA THR A 81 -4.03 9.12 -2.85
C THR A 81 -2.67 9.52 -2.29
N TRP A 82 -2.34 10.81 -2.28
CA TRP A 82 -1.07 11.27 -1.71
C TRP A 82 -1.20 12.58 -0.96
N ASN A 83 -0.29 12.75 0.00
CA ASN A 83 0.03 13.97 0.73
C ASN A 83 1.34 14.52 0.15
N ASP A 84 1.30 15.73 -0.39
CA ASP A 84 2.44 16.44 -0.95
C ASP A 84 3.20 17.35 0.05
N GLY A 85 2.74 17.46 1.29
CA GLY A 85 3.38 18.22 2.36
C GLY A 85 2.65 19.52 2.70
#